data_AF-A0A921MCD5-F1
#
_entry.id   AF-A0A921MCD5-F1
#
_cell.length_a   1.000
_cell.length_b   1.000
_cell.length_c   1.000
_cell.angle_alpha   90.00
_cell.angle_beta   90.00
_cell.angle_gamma   90.00
#
_symmetry.space_group_name_H-M   'P 1'
#
loop_
_entity.id
_entity.type
_entity.pdbx_description
1 polymer ?
#
loop_
_entity_poly.entity_id
_entity_poly.type
_entity_poly.pdbx_seq_one_letter_code
_entity_poly.pdbx_strand_id
1 'polypeptide(L)' 'TGRMTPAGTITFTTYFHAGPQELAQQGEHLLCRARASRFHTGLFDQVGHVWGEDGSLLATTTQLVYFKGV' A
#
# COMPACT_ATOMS: atom_id res chain seq x y z
N THR A 1 15.10 7.82 -13.63
CA THR A 1 15.59 9.16 -13.25
C THR A 1 15.03 9.66 -11.91
N GLY A 2 14.19 8.90 -11.18
CA GLY A 2 13.70 9.30 -9.85
C GLY A 2 12.84 10.58 -9.84
N ARG A 3 12.45 11.05 -11.02
CA ARG A 3 11.76 12.33 -11.19
C ARG A 3 10.27 12.14 -10.88
N MET A 4 9.72 13.02 -10.04
CA MET A 4 8.29 13.02 -9.75
C MET A 4 7.50 13.26 -11.04
N THR A 5 6.42 12.52 -11.20
CA THR A 5 5.50 12.65 -12.35
C THR A 5 4.06 12.62 -11.85
N PRO A 6 3.12 13.30 -12.53
CA PRO A 6 1.71 13.19 -12.17
C PRO A 6 1.26 11.73 -12.23
N ALA A 7 0.60 11.28 -11.16
CA ALA A 7 0.06 9.94 -11.02
C ALA A 7 -1.26 10.00 -10.25
N GLY A 8 -2.10 8.99 -10.43
CA GLY A 8 -3.36 8.87 -9.70
C GLY A 8 -3.80 7.42 -9.58
N THR A 9 -4.30 7.07 -8.40
CA THR A 9 -4.86 5.75 -8.14
C THR A 9 -6.12 5.55 -8.97
N ILE A 10 -6.13 4.48 -9.77
CA ILE A 10 -7.32 4.03 -10.51
C ILE A 10 -8.18 3.17 -9.59
N THR A 11 -7.57 2.17 -8.96
CA THR A 11 -8.24 1.27 -8.01
C THR A 11 -7.39 1.03 -6.78
N PHE A 12 -8.06 0.82 -5.65
CA PHE A 12 -7.43 0.47 -4.39
C PHE A 12 -8.28 -0.59 -3.68
N THR A 13 -7.66 -1.72 -3.38
CA THR A 13 -8.29 -2.81 -2.64
C THR A 13 -7.52 -3.03 -1.35
N THR A 14 -8.26 -3.16 -0.25
CA THR A 14 -7.71 -3.45 1.07
C THR A 14 -8.40 -4.67 1.65
N TYR A 15 -7.60 -5.60 2.14
CA TYR A 15 -8.07 -6.70 2.99
C TYR A 15 -7.61 -6.40 4.42
N PHE A 16 -8.57 -6.26 5.32
CA PHE A 16 -8.30 -6.15 6.75
C PHE A 16 -8.25 -7.56 7.32
N HIS A 17 -7.09 -7.90 7.89
CA HIS A 17 -6.86 -9.18 8.56
C HIS A 17 -7.15 -9.07 10.05
N ALA A 18 -6.89 -7.90 10.63
CA ALA A 18 -7.11 -7.63 12.04
C ALA A 18 -8.58 -7.29 12.36
N GLY A 19 -9.08 -7.87 13.46
CA GLY A 19 -10.36 -7.52 14.07
C GLY A 19 -10.29 -6.32 15.01
N PRO A 20 -11.43 -5.86 15.56
CA PRO A 20 -11.47 -4.69 16.43
C PRO A 20 -10.56 -4.76 17.67
N GLN A 21 -10.42 -5.95 18.27
CA GLN A 21 -9.59 -6.15 19.46
C GLN A 21 -8.09 -6.05 19.15
N GLU A 22 -7.66 -6.63 18.04
CA GLU A 22 -6.26 -6.56 17.57
C GLU A 22 -5.90 -5.13 17.17
N LEU A 23 -6.83 -4.40 16.54
CA LEU A 23 -6.65 -2.98 16.23
C LEU A 23 -6.57 -2.11 17.49
N ALA A 24 -7.37 -2.40 18.52
CA ALA A 24 -7.36 -1.66 19.78
C ALA A 24 -6.07 -1.84 20.60
N GLN A 25 -5.28 -2.88 20.31
CA GLN A 25 -3.98 -3.12 20.94
C GLN A 25 -2.83 -2.33 20.31
N GLN A 26 -3.05 -1.72 19.13
CA GLN A 26 -2.00 -1.01 18.40
C GLN A 26 -1.73 0.38 18.98
N GLY A 27 -0.47 0.79 18.95
CA GLY A 27 -0.01 2.12 19.35
C GLY A 27 -0.23 3.19 18.28
N GLU A 28 0.49 4.31 18.41
CA GLU A 28 0.38 5.44 17.46
C GLU A 28 1.12 5.19 16.14
N HIS A 29 2.05 4.22 16.10
CA HIS A 29 2.87 3.96 14.94
C HIS A 29 2.57 2.59 14.33
N LEU A 30 2.54 2.53 13.01
CA LEU A 30 2.42 1.28 12.25
C LEU A 30 3.55 1.22 11.21
N LEU A 31 3.99 0.00 10.89
CA LEU A 31 4.96 -0.21 9.83
C LEU A 31 4.24 -0.49 8.50
N CYS A 32 4.35 0.45 7.56
CA CYS A 32 3.83 0.30 6.21
C CYS A 32 4.95 -0.07 5.23
N ARG A 33 4.82 -1.20 4.53
CA ARG A 33 5.73 -1.60 3.46
C ARG A 33 5.00 -1.67 2.13
N ALA A 34 5.38 -0.81 1.21
CA ALA A 34 4.88 -0.78 -0.16
C ALA A 34 5.94 -1.27 -1.16
N ARG A 35 5.54 -2.05 -2.15
CA ARG A 35 6.39 -2.47 -3.26
C ARG A 35 5.61 -2.38 -4.57
N ALA A 36 6.24 -1.78 -5.58
CA ALA A 36 5.76 -1.86 -6.96
C ALA A 36 6.44 -3.02 -7.70
N SER A 37 5.70 -3.67 -8.61
CA SER A 37 6.24 -4.81 -9.39
C SER A 37 6.70 -4.36 -10.77
N ARG A 38 5.86 -3.65 -11.53
CA ARG A 38 6.19 -3.21 -12.89
C ARG A 38 5.60 -1.84 -13.21
N PHE A 39 6.41 -1.01 -13.84
CA PHE A 39 5.98 0.25 -14.47
C PHE A 39 5.98 0.04 -15.99
N HIS A 40 4.82 0.19 -16.63
CA HIS A 40 4.68 -0.03 -18.07
C HIS A 40 3.48 0.73 -18.63
N THR A 41 3.64 1.37 -19.79
CA THR A 41 2.54 1.99 -20.57
C THR A 41 1.62 2.90 -19.73
N GLY A 42 2.21 3.73 -18.88
CA GLY A 42 1.49 4.66 -18.01
C GLY A 42 0.75 4.02 -16.84
N LEU A 43 1.02 2.75 -16.51
CA LEU A 43 0.45 2.02 -15.38
C LEU A 43 1.52 1.38 -14.49
N PHE A 44 1.28 1.38 -13.19
CA PHE A 44 2.02 0.52 -12.26
C PHE A 44 1.13 -0.01 -11.14
N ASP A 45 1.55 -1.14 -10.58
CA ASP A 45 0.93 -1.75 -9.40
C ASP A 45 1.69 -1.37 -8.12
N GLN A 46 0.99 -1.39 -6.99
CA GLN A 46 1.61 -1.42 -5.67
C GLN A 46 0.96 -2.52 -4.84
N VAL A 47 1.77 -3.36 -4.19
CA VAL A 47 1.35 -4.25 -3.11
C VAL A 47 1.87 -3.70 -1.78
N GLY A 48 0.98 -3.53 -0.81
CA GLY A 48 1.26 -2.94 0.49
C GLY A 48 0.93 -3.90 1.64
N HIS A 49 1.70 -3.82 2.71
CA HIS A 49 1.45 -4.51 3.97
C HIS A 49 1.51 -3.50 5.11
N VAL A 50 0.54 -3.57 6.03
CA VAL A 50 0.50 -2.75 7.24
C VAL A 50 0.66 -3.67 8.43
N TRP A 51 1.70 -3.42 9.22
CA TRP A 51 2.06 -4.21 10.39
C TRP A 51 1.89 -3.39 11.66
N GLY A 52 1.37 -4.05 12.70
CA GLY A 52 1.31 -3.54 14.06
C GLY A 52 2.68 -3.46 14.72
N GLU A 53 2.75 -2.76 15.86
CA GLU A 53 3.98 -2.65 16.66
C GLU A 53 4.39 -4.01 17.26
N ASP A 54 3.41 -4.89 17.47
CA ASP A 54 3.55 -6.27 17.91
C ASP A 54 4.00 -7.24 16.79
N GLY A 55 4.13 -6.74 15.55
CA GLY A 55 4.47 -7.55 14.38
C GLY A 55 3.27 -8.26 13.74
N SER A 56 2.04 -8.00 14.19
CA SER A 56 0.82 -8.55 13.58
C SER A 56 0.57 -7.93 12.21
N LEU A 57 0.23 -8.74 11.20
CA LEU A 57 -0.19 -8.24 9.90
C LEU A 57 -1.64 -7.76 9.97
N LEU A 58 -1.85 -6.44 9.95
CA LEU A 58 -3.17 -5.85 10.14
C LEU A 58 -3.97 -5.78 8.85
N ALA A 59 -3.30 -5.42 7.74
CA ALA A 59 -3.94 -5.30 6.44
C ALA A 59 -2.95 -5.51 5.28
N THR A 60 -3.50 -5.94 4.15
CA THR A 60 -2.80 -5.96 2.86
C THR A 60 -3.54 -5.12 1.85
N THR A 61 -2.79 -4.40 1.01
CA THR A 61 -3.36 -3.51 0.00
C THR A 61 -2.82 -3.86 -1.40
N THR A 62 -3.68 -3.70 -2.39
CA THR A 62 -3.28 -3.68 -3.80
C THR A 62 -3.80 -2.40 -4.44
N GLN A 63 -2.95 -1.73 -5.20
CA GLN A 63 -3.28 -0.47 -5.85
C GLN A 63 -2.87 -0.53 -7.32
N LEU A 64 -3.78 -0.14 -8.21
CA LEU A 64 -3.47 0.15 -9.60
C LEU A 64 -3.40 1.66 -9.78
N VAL A 65 -2.32 2.15 -10.38
CA VAL A 65 -2.03 3.58 -10.49
C VAL A 65 -1.74 3.93 -11.95
N TYR A 66 -2.35 5.00 -12.46
CA TYR A 66 -1.90 5.63 -13.70
C TYR A 66 -0.78 6.62 -13.40
N PHE A 67 0.17 6.79 -14.33
CA PHE A 67 1.22 7.80 -14.22
C PHE A 67 1.60 8.36 -15.61
N LYS A 68 1.98 9.64 -15.65
CA LYS A 68 2.39 10.33 -16.89
C LYS A 68 3.90 10.23 -17.11
N GLY A 69 4.36 10.53 -18.33
CA GLY A 69 5.79 10.71 -18.61
C GLY A 69 6.59 9.44 -18.87
N VAL A 70 5.92 8.40 -19.39
CA VAL A 70 6.53 7.26 -20.09
C VAL A 70 6.12 7.26 -21.54
#